data_AF-B7RM69-F1
#
_entry.id   AF-B7RM69-F1
#
_cell.length_a   1.000
_cell.length_b   1.000
_cell.length_c   1.000
_cell.angle_alpha   90.00
_cell.angle_beta   90.00
_cell.angle_gamma   90.00
#
_symmetry.space_group_name_H-M   'P 1'
#
loop_
_entity.id
_entity.type
_entity.pdbx_description
1 polymer ?
#
loop_
_entity_poly.entity_id
_entity_poly.type
_entity_poly.pdbx_seq_one_letter_code
_entity_poly.pdbx_strand_id
1 'polypeptide(L)'
;MDAFLAAFAALPTGTHTGEFDGKRYIVSKSVFNAGKSWKLVAEELGGTDYISLNLYDLASGPRLYPCEMPAEKVIAFVCGLTLEGQNASRT
;
A
#
# COMPACT_ATOMS: atom_id res chain seq x y z
N MET A 1 4.43 -3.30 -13.34
CA MET A 1 5.01 -3.81 -12.09
C MET A 1 5.94 -2.78 -11.45
N ASP A 2 6.86 -2.18 -12.21
CA ASP A 2 7.84 -1.22 -11.67
C ASP A 2 7.22 0.00 -10.97
N ALA A 3 6.18 0.61 -11.57
CA ALA A 3 5.46 1.74 -10.96
C ALA A 3 4.84 1.37 -9.60
N PHE A 4 4.27 0.16 -9.50
CA PHE A 4 3.74 -0.36 -8.25
C PHE A 4 4.85 -0.55 -7.20
N LEU A 5 5.99 -1.15 -7.57
CA LEU A 5 7.09 -1.37 -6.64
C LEU A 5 7.68 -0.04 -6.13
N ALA A 6 7.83 0.95 -7.01
CA ALA A 6 8.28 2.29 -6.65
C ALA A 6 7.29 2.98 -5.69
N ALA A 7 6.00 2.97 -6.01
CA ALA A 7 4.96 3.55 -5.15
C ALA A 7 4.91 2.84 -3.78
N PHE A 8 4.91 1.50 -3.77
CA PHE A 8 4.90 0.72 -2.54
C PHE A 8 6.14 0.98 -1.68
N ALA A 9 7.32 1.11 -2.28
CA ALA A 9 8.56 1.43 -1.57
C ALA A 9 8.53 2.82 -0.92
N ALA A 10 7.90 3.80 -1.59
CA ALA A 10 7.74 5.16 -1.07
C ALA A 10 6.78 5.26 0.12
N LEU A 11 5.88 4.29 0.31
CA LEU A 11 5.00 4.27 1.48
C LEU A 11 5.80 4.06 2.78
N PRO A 12 5.66 4.94 3.78
CA PRO A 12 6.25 4.74 5.10
C PRO A 12 5.67 3.50 5.78
N THR A 13 6.49 2.82 6.58
CA THR A 13 6.02 1.79 7.52
C THR A 13 5.16 2.44 8.62
N GLY A 14 4.26 1.68 9.23
CA GLY A 14 3.35 2.13 10.27
C GLY A 14 1.95 2.40 9.73
N THR A 15 1.14 3.08 10.54
CA THR A 15 -0.27 3.39 10.25
C THR A 15 -0.42 4.88 9.93
N HIS A 16 -1.06 5.16 8.80
CA HIS A 16 -1.24 6.50 8.25
C HIS A 16 -2.67 6.64 7.72
N THR A 17 -3.15 7.87 7.58
CA THR A 17 -4.36 8.16 6.82
C THR A 17 -4.01 8.59 5.40
N GLY A 18 -4.89 8.30 4.45
CA GLY A 18 -4.68 8.68 3.06
C GLY A 18 -5.96 8.62 2.24
N GLU A 19 -5.88 9.11 1.01
CA GLU A 19 -6.98 9.16 0.06
C GLU A 19 -6.68 8.38 -1.21
N PHE A 20 -7.69 7.69 -1.71
CA PHE A 20 -7.70 7.05 -3.02
C PHE A 20 -9.12 7.11 -3.59
N ASP A 21 -9.26 7.55 -4.85
CA ASP A 21 -10.55 7.61 -5.56
C ASP A 21 -11.67 8.34 -4.79
N GLY A 22 -11.32 9.46 -4.15
CA GLY A 22 -12.25 10.28 -3.36
C GLY A 22 -12.67 9.68 -2.00
N LYS A 23 -12.07 8.55 -1.60
CA LYS A 23 -12.33 7.88 -0.32
C LYS A 23 -11.12 8.00 0.59
N ARG A 24 -11.39 8.11 1.90
CA ARG A 24 -10.35 8.15 2.94
C ARG A 24 -10.13 6.75 3.50
N TYR A 25 -8.89 6.43 3.84
CA TYR A 25 -8.49 5.13 4.36
C TYR A 25 -7.58 5.27 5.58
N ILE A 26 -7.65 4.32 6.50
CA ILE A 26 -6.54 3.99 7.40
C ILE A 26 -5.68 2.94 6.71
N VAL A 27 -4.42 3.25 6.48
CA VAL A 27 -3.45 2.40 5.77
C VAL A 27 -2.35 1.99 6.72
N SER A 28 -2.12 0.69 6.87
CA SER A 28 -1.04 0.14 7.70
C SER A 28 -0.09 -0.70 6.86
N LYS A 29 1.19 -0.30 6.82
CA LYS A 29 2.29 -1.05 6.21
C LYS A 29 3.17 -1.63 7.30
N SER A 30 3.43 -2.93 7.25
CA SER A 30 4.30 -3.64 8.20
C SER A 30 5.41 -4.38 7.46
N VAL A 31 6.58 -4.45 8.09
CA VAL A 31 7.77 -5.12 7.55
C VAL A 31 8.01 -6.40 8.33
N PHE A 32 8.34 -7.48 7.64
CA PHE A 32 8.61 -8.79 8.22
C PHE A 32 9.88 -9.39 7.61
N ASN A 33 10.28 -10.56 8.13
CA ASN A 33 11.37 -11.37 7.60
C ASN A 33 12.66 -10.58 7.34
N ALA A 34 13.09 -9.78 8.34
CA ALA A 34 14.26 -8.92 8.25
C ALA A 34 14.28 -7.98 7.02
N GLY A 35 13.11 -7.47 6.61
CA GLY A 35 12.99 -6.57 5.47
C GLY A 35 12.81 -7.25 4.13
N LYS A 36 12.49 -8.55 4.10
CA LYS A 36 12.25 -9.31 2.86
C LYS A 36 10.78 -9.59 2.57
N SER A 37 9.89 -9.17 3.45
CA SER A 37 8.46 -9.19 3.16
C SER A 37 7.73 -8.05 3.84
N TRP A 38 6.60 -7.68 3.24
CA TRP A 38 5.75 -6.59 3.70
C TRP A 38 4.29 -7.03 3.63
N LYS A 39 3.49 -6.53 4.58
CA LYS A 39 2.04 -6.56 4.52
C LYS A 39 1.53 -5.13 4.43
N LEU A 40 0.53 -4.90 3.59
CA LEU A 40 -0.24 -3.66 3.61
C LEU A 40 -1.72 -4.02 3.78
N VAL A 41 -2.37 -3.32 4.69
CA VAL A 41 -3.82 -3.36 4.89
C VAL A 41 -4.35 -1.93 4.84
N ALA A 42 -5.46 -1.71 4.14
CA ALA A 42 -6.18 -0.46 4.16
C ALA A 42 -7.68 -0.70 4.33
N GLU A 43 -8.29 0.07 5.22
CA GLU A 43 -9.73 0.06 5.50
C GLU A 43 -10.29 1.45 5.22
N GLU A 44 -11.37 1.51 4.44
CA GLU A 44 -12.08 2.75 4.16
C GLU A 44 -12.67 3.34 5.44
N LEU A 45 -12.39 4.62 5.70
CA LEU A 45 -12.99 5.38 6.78
C LEU A 45 -14.43 5.75 6.42
N GLY A 46 -15.39 5.09 7.05
CA GLY A 46 -16.81 5.35 6.84
C GLY A 46 -17.46 4.55 5.72
N GLY A 47 -16.75 3.57 5.16
CA GLY A 47 -17.27 2.64 4.16
C GLY A 47 -16.89 1.20 4.46
N THR A 48 -16.99 0.35 3.45
CA THR A 48 -16.69 -1.09 3.56
C THR A 48 -15.58 -1.53 2.62
N ASP A 49 -14.97 -0.59 1.88
CA ASP A 49 -13.88 -0.95 0.99
C ASP A 49 -12.62 -1.35 1.78
N TYR A 50 -11.95 -2.37 1.26
CA TYR A 50 -10.84 -3.04 1.90
C TYR A 50 -9.77 -3.39 0.88
N ILE A 51 -8.51 -3.17 1.26
CA ILE A 51 -7.33 -3.49 0.47
C ILE A 51 -6.36 -4.27 1.35
N SER A 52 -5.86 -5.39 0.86
CA SER A 52 -4.87 -6.18 1.60
C SER A 52 -3.97 -6.95 0.67
N LEU A 53 -2.67 -6.88 0.95
CA LEU A 53 -1.64 -7.55 0.16
C LEU A 53 -0.46 -7.97 1.02
N ASN A 54 0.26 -8.97 0.53
CA ASN A 54 1.65 -9.23 0.91
C ASN A 54 2.56 -8.98 -0.30
N LEU A 55 3.74 -8.42 -0.05
CA LEU A 55 4.82 -8.29 -1.02
C LEU A 55 6.03 -9.05 -0.49
N TYR A 56 6.61 -9.90 -1.31
CA TYR A 56 7.82 -10.66 -0.95
C TYR A 56 8.97 -10.30 -1.87
N ASP A 57 10.14 -10.10 -1.30
CA ASP A 57 11.39 -10.07 -2.03
C ASP A 57 11.96 -11.49 -2.09
N LEU A 58 11.96 -12.08 -3.28
CA LEU A 58 12.41 -13.44 -3.54
C LEU A 58 13.62 -13.42 -4.47
N ALA A 59 14.42 -14.50 -4.46
CA ALA A 59 15.56 -14.62 -5.38
C ALA A 59 15.15 -14.59 -6.87
N SER A 60 13.89 -14.92 -7.19
CA SER A 60 13.31 -14.85 -8.54
C SER A 60 12.67 -13.50 -8.87
N GLY A 61 12.77 -12.52 -7.97
CA GLY A 61 12.20 -11.19 -8.08
C GLY A 61 11.00 -10.94 -7.16
N PRO A 62 10.58 -9.67 -7.01
CA PRO A 62 9.46 -9.30 -6.14
C PRO A 62 8.14 -9.96 -6.56
N ARG A 63 7.36 -10.43 -5.59
CA ARG A 63 6.04 -11.00 -5.84
C ARG A 63 4.94 -10.41 -4.97
N LEU A 64 3.91 -9.91 -5.64
CA LEU A 64 2.68 -9.40 -5.05
C LEU A 64 1.65 -10.52 -4.86
N TYR A 65 1.08 -10.60 -3.66
CA TYR A 65 0.00 -11.51 -3.29
C TYR A 65 -1.15 -10.75 -2.63
N PRO A 66 -2.20 -10.39 -3.39
CA PRO A 66 -3.44 -9.84 -2.84
C PRO A 66 -4.18 -10.86 -1.96
N CYS A 67 -4.87 -10.40 -0.92
CA CYS A 67 -5.74 -11.23 -0.09
C CYS A 67 -7.19 -11.14 -0.60
N GLU A 68 -7.70 -12.20 -1.23
CA GLU A 68 -9.14 -12.32 -1.60
C GLU A 68 -9.67 -11.19 -2.52
N MET A 69 -8.80 -10.58 -3.33
CA MET A 69 -9.15 -9.50 -4.26
C MET A 69 -8.27 -9.47 -5.52
N PRO A 70 -8.72 -8.83 -6.63
CA PRO A 70 -7.93 -8.72 -7.85
C PRO A 70 -6.62 -7.94 -7.66
N ALA A 71 -5.57 -8.36 -8.35
CA ALA A 71 -4.27 -7.67 -8.30
C ALA A 71 -4.35 -6.25 -8.88
N GLU A 72 -5.20 -6.04 -9.89
CA GLU A 72 -5.41 -4.74 -10.53
C GLU A 72 -5.95 -3.71 -9.53
N LYS A 73 -6.89 -4.11 -8.66
CA LYS A 73 -7.43 -3.25 -7.59
C LYS A 73 -6.33 -2.80 -6.63
N VAL A 74 -5.51 -3.75 -6.18
CA VAL A 74 -4.40 -3.49 -5.26
C VAL A 74 -3.34 -2.58 -5.89
N ILE A 75 -2.98 -2.84 -7.15
CA ILE A 75 -2.01 -2.04 -7.89
C ILE A 75 -2.53 -0.62 -8.08
N ALA A 76 -3.79 -0.46 -8.50
CA ALA A 76 -4.41 0.85 -8.66
C ALA A 76 -4.42 1.63 -7.35
N PHE A 77 -4.83 0.99 -6.25
CA PHE A 77 -4.84 1.59 -4.92
C PHE A 77 -3.45 2.08 -4.53
N VAL A 78 -2.42 1.22 -4.56
CA VAL A 78 -1.07 1.60 -4.13
C VAL A 78 -0.46 2.69 -5.01
N CYS A 79 -0.71 2.67 -6.32
CA CYS A 79 -0.20 3.69 -7.23
C CYS A 79 -0.93 5.04 -7.10
N GLY A 80 -2.21 5.04 -6.71
CA GLY A 80 -3.02 6.26 -6.58
C GLY A 80 -3.13 6.80 -5.16
N LEU A 81 -2.74 6.03 -4.14
CA LEU A 81 -2.84 6.42 -2.74
C LEU A 81 -2.00 7.66 -2.45
N THR A 82 -2.63 8.67 -1.89
CA THR A 82 -1.96 9.87 -1.37
C THR A 82 -2.10 9.91 0.14
N LEU A 83 -0.98 9.85 0.87
CA LEU A 83 -1.01 9.92 2.33
C LEU A 83 -1.21 11.37 2.81
N GLU A 84 -2.06 11.55 3.82
CA GLU A 84 -2.27 12.84 4.48
C GLU A 84 -0.98 13.30 5.19
N GLY A 85 -0.71 14.60 5.19
CA GLY A 85 0.45 15.18 5.89
C GLY A 85 1.80 15.07 5.15
N GLN A 86 1.89 14.32 4.05
CA GLN A 86 3.11 14.26 3.22
C GLN A 86 3.29 15.45 2.25
N ASN A 87 2.40 16.44 2.32
CA ASN A 87 2.52 17.72 1.60
C ASN A 87 3.16 18.85 2.42
N ALA A 88 3.64 18.60 3.65
CA ALA A 88 4.25 19.61 4.51
C ALA A 88 5.76 19.77 4.27
N SER A 89 6.23 19.79 3.01
CA SER A 89 7.61 20.20 2.62
C SER A 89 7.72 20.39 1.11
N ARG A 90 6.96 21.34 0.56
CA ARG A 90 7.26 21.96 -0.74
C ARG A 90 7.11 23.47 -0.58
N THR A 91 8.05 24.05 0.16
CA THR A 91 8.31 25.50 0.21
C THR A 91 9.77 25.72 -0.09
#